data_AF-A0A929VGF2-F1
#
_entry.id   AF-A0A929VGF2-F1
#
_cell.length_a   1.000
_cell.length_b   1.000
_cell.length_c   1.000
_cell.angle_alpha   90.00
_cell.angle_beta   90.00
_cell.angle_gamma   90.00
#
_symmetry.space_group_name_H-M   'P 1'
#
loop_
_entity.id
_entity.type
_entity.pdbx_description
1 polymer ?
#
loop_
_entity_poly.entity_id
_entity_poly.type
_entity_poly.pdbx_seq_one_letter_code
_entity_poly.pdbx_strand_id
1 'polypeptide(L)'
;GGIISGLFGAHNANLAGPMTAICASSATGPKEGRYAASVVNGLTFALFGVVGVYAITFVGGFPAGLANCLAGLAMMNVLIGSLKSAFASGKFKYGAFAAFCVGLSGVTILNVGCAFWALVIGVAVSMICETKDFKVAD
;
A
#
# COMPACT_ATOMS: atom_id res chain seq x y z
N GLY A 1 9.81 12.99 -5.23
CA GLY A 1 10.13 11.56 -5.12
C GLY A 1 10.70 11.05 -6.42
N GLY A 2 9.84 10.63 -7.37
CA GLY A 2 10.26 9.93 -8.59
C GLY A 2 11.35 10.60 -9.43
N ILE A 3 11.31 11.93 -9.61
CA ILE A 3 12.36 12.67 -10.35
C ILE A 3 13.74 12.47 -9.70
N ILE A 4 13.82 12.64 -8.38
CA ILE A 4 15.09 12.49 -7.64
C ILE A 4 15.50 11.02 -7.64
N SER A 5 14.58 10.09 -7.36
CA SER A 5 14.86 8.64 -7.36
C SER A 5 15.45 8.15 -8.71
N GLY A 6 14.94 8.67 -9.84
CA GLY A 6 15.42 8.31 -11.16
C GLY A 6 16.88 8.70 -11.43
N LEU A 7 17.37 9.79 -10.82
CA LEU A 7 18.77 10.21 -10.94
C LEU A 7 19.75 9.22 -10.30
N PHE A 8 19.29 8.41 -9.35
CA PHE A 8 20.10 7.42 -8.63
C PHE A 8 19.81 5.98 -9.08
N GLY A 9 19.05 5.77 -10.17
CA GLY A 9 18.66 4.44 -10.63
C GLY A 9 17.69 3.70 -9.70
N ALA A 10 17.02 4.42 -8.79
CA ALA A 10 16.06 3.84 -7.86
C ALA A 10 14.66 3.66 -8.50
N HIS A 11 13.87 2.75 -7.95
CA HIS A 11 12.47 2.57 -8.33
C HIS A 11 11.65 3.86 -8.11
N ASN A 12 10.52 3.96 -8.83
CA ASN A 12 9.63 5.12 -8.70
C ASN A 12 9.09 5.26 -7.27
N ALA A 13 9.22 6.46 -6.70
CA ALA A 13 8.73 6.74 -5.35
C ALA A 13 7.21 6.97 -5.36
N ASN A 14 6.49 6.27 -4.49
CA ASN A 14 5.04 6.36 -4.31
C ASN A 14 4.67 6.69 -2.84
N LEU A 15 3.37 6.90 -2.58
CA LEU A 15 2.87 7.07 -1.22
C LEU A 15 2.80 5.73 -0.49
N ALA A 16 3.39 5.67 0.71
CA ALA A 16 3.27 4.53 1.61
C ALA A 16 2.12 4.76 2.60
N GLY A 17 1.00 4.05 2.40
CA GLY A 17 -0.25 4.24 3.15
C GLY A 17 -0.09 4.31 4.69
N PRO A 18 0.50 3.29 5.35
CA PRO A 18 0.64 3.29 6.81
C PRO A 18 1.46 4.47 7.34
N MET A 19 2.57 4.80 6.68
CA MET A 19 3.40 5.95 7.09
C MET A 19 2.67 7.27 6.89
N THR A 20 1.97 7.43 5.76
CA THR A 20 1.15 8.62 5.51
C THR A 20 0.08 8.78 6.58
N ALA A 21 -0.61 7.70 6.97
CA ALA A 21 -1.63 7.75 8.01
C ALA A 21 -1.05 8.19 9.37
N ILE A 22 0.13 7.70 9.73
CA ILE A 22 0.83 8.08 10.96
C ILE A 22 1.27 9.55 10.91
N CYS A 23 1.99 9.96 9.85
CA CYS A 23 2.49 11.33 9.71
C CYS A 23 1.36 12.37 9.59
N ALA A 24 0.22 12.00 9.00
CA ALA A 24 -0.94 12.89 8.83
C ALA A 24 -1.91 12.86 10.02
N SER A 25 -1.70 12.00 11.02
CA SER A 25 -2.60 11.84 12.16
C SER A 25 -2.77 13.11 12.99
N SER A 26 -3.91 13.22 13.70
CA SER A 26 -4.14 14.30 14.66
C SER A 26 -3.14 14.29 15.82
N ALA A 27 -2.57 13.13 16.15
CA ALA A 27 -1.56 12.99 17.18
C ALA A 27 -0.22 13.68 16.84
N THR A 28 0.03 13.99 15.57
CA THR A 28 1.29 14.59 15.09
C THR A 28 1.36 16.11 15.32
N GLY A 29 0.26 16.73 15.78
CA GLY A 29 0.18 18.16 16.09
C GLY A 29 -0.68 18.98 15.11
N PRO A 30 -0.54 20.32 15.12
CA PRO A 30 -1.28 21.23 14.24
C PRO A 30 -1.07 20.91 12.76
N LYS A 31 -2.13 21.07 11.95
CA LYS A 31 -2.12 20.65 10.54
C LYS A 31 -1.02 21.34 9.74
N GLU A 32 -0.73 22.61 10.04
CA GLU A 32 0.26 23.44 9.36
C GLU A 32 1.69 22.88 9.53
N GLY A 33 1.96 22.19 10.64
CA GLY A 33 3.28 21.66 10.99
C GLY A 33 3.52 20.19 10.67
N ARG A 34 2.49 19.41 10.28
CA ARG A 34 2.60 17.94 10.12
C ARG A 34 3.60 17.50 9.06
N TYR A 35 3.91 18.37 8.09
CA TYR A 35 4.92 18.07 7.07
C TYR A 35 6.29 17.76 7.69
N ALA A 36 6.62 18.35 8.84
CA ALA A 36 7.88 18.11 9.55
C ALA A 36 8.04 16.62 9.94
N ALA A 37 6.95 15.95 10.32
CA ALA A 37 6.98 14.52 10.61
C ALA A 37 7.33 13.68 9.38
N SER A 38 6.80 14.05 8.21
CA SER A 38 7.14 13.38 6.94
C SER A 38 8.60 13.61 6.54
N VAL A 39 9.14 14.81 6.81
CA VAL A 39 10.56 15.13 6.56
C VAL A 39 11.47 14.30 7.47
N VAL A 40 11.20 14.27 8.76
CA VAL A 40 11.97 13.47 9.73
C VAL A 40 11.88 11.98 9.38
N ASN A 41 10.69 11.48 9.03
CA ASN A 41 10.53 10.10 8.58
C ASN A 41 11.39 9.79 7.34
N GLY A 42 11.38 10.67 6.34
CA GLY A 42 12.20 10.53 5.13
C GLY A 42 13.70 10.49 5.43
N LEU A 43 14.18 11.38 6.29
CA LEU A 43 15.59 11.41 6.73
C LEU A 43 15.98 10.13 7.47
N THR A 44 15.16 9.68 8.41
CA THR A 44 15.39 8.43 9.14
C THR A 44 15.43 7.22 8.21
N PHE A 45 14.52 7.16 7.22
CA PHE A 45 14.52 6.09 6.22
C PHE A 45 15.74 6.14 5.29
N ALA A 46 16.19 7.35 4.91
CA ALA A 46 17.41 7.50 4.12
C ALA A 46 18.65 6.99 4.89
N LEU A 47 18.77 7.33 6.18
CA LEU A 47 19.82 6.80 7.05
C LEU A 47 19.74 5.28 7.20
N PHE A 48 18.53 4.75 7.41
CA PHE A 48 18.32 3.31 7.52
C PHE A 48 18.65 2.58 6.21
N GLY A 49 18.40 3.22 5.07
CA GLY A 49 18.74 2.71 3.74
C GLY A 49 20.24 2.43 3.56
N VAL A 50 21.12 3.23 4.19
CA VAL A 50 22.59 3.00 4.17
C VAL A 50 22.95 1.65 4.77
N VAL A 51 22.27 1.26 5.86
CA VAL A 51 22.47 -0.04 6.52
C VAL A 51 21.63 -1.15 5.89
N GLY A 52 20.61 -0.79 5.11
CA GLY A 52 19.68 -1.72 4.47
C GLY A 52 20.34 -2.72 3.52
N VAL A 53 21.47 -2.36 2.90
CA VAL A 53 22.25 -3.27 2.04
C VAL A 53 22.70 -4.53 2.80
N TYR A 54 23.07 -4.39 4.08
CA TYR A 54 23.50 -5.52 4.90
C TYR A 54 22.32 -6.44 5.21
N ALA A 55 21.14 -5.87 5.48
CA ALA A 55 19.93 -6.65 5.72
C ALA A 55 19.49 -7.44 4.47
N ILE A 56 19.54 -6.82 3.29
CA ILE A 56 19.21 -7.49 2.03
C ILE A 56 20.20 -8.63 1.75
N THR A 57 21.50 -8.38 1.94
CA THR A 57 22.55 -9.38 1.75
C THR A 57 22.41 -10.56 2.72
N PHE A 58 22.08 -10.26 3.98
CA PHE A 58 21.83 -11.27 5.01
C PHE A 58 20.65 -12.18 4.64
N VAL A 59 19.52 -11.60 4.22
CA VAL A 59 18.35 -12.37 3.76
C VAL A 59 18.64 -13.15 2.49
N GLY A 60 19.48 -12.63 1.60
CA GLY A 60 19.94 -13.31 0.38
C GLY A 60 20.73 -14.59 0.62
N GLY A 61 21.25 -14.79 1.84
CA GLY A 61 21.92 -16.04 2.24
C GLY A 61 20.95 -17.18 2.59
N PHE A 62 19.65 -16.90 2.73
CA PHE A 62 18.66 -17.92 3.05
C PHE A 62 18.16 -18.67 1.81
N PRO A 63 17.73 -19.94 1.95
CA PRO A 63 17.00 -20.63 0.89
C PRO A 63 15.75 -19.82 0.49
N ALA A 64 15.48 -19.71 -0.81
CA ALA A 64 14.41 -18.88 -1.35
C ALA A 64 13.03 -19.17 -0.73
N GLY A 65 12.73 -20.44 -0.43
CA GLY A 65 11.50 -20.83 0.25
C GLY A 65 11.35 -20.20 1.64
N LEU A 66 12.43 -20.16 2.44
CA LEU A 66 12.42 -19.58 3.78
C LEU A 66 12.25 -18.05 3.72
N ALA A 67 12.94 -17.39 2.79
CA ALA A 67 12.80 -15.95 2.57
C ALA A 67 11.36 -15.58 2.17
N ASN A 68 10.75 -16.33 1.25
CA ASN A 68 9.37 -16.11 0.82
C ASN A 68 8.36 -16.34 1.95
N CYS A 69 8.53 -17.41 2.76
CA CYS A 69 7.68 -17.66 3.92
C CYS A 69 7.78 -16.54 4.95
N LEU A 70 8.99 -16.04 5.24
CA LEU A 70 9.19 -14.93 6.17
C LEU A 70 8.57 -13.63 5.65
N ALA A 71 8.75 -13.33 4.36
CA ALA A 71 8.13 -12.16 3.72
C ALA A 71 6.60 -12.23 3.77
N GLY A 72 6.02 -13.40 3.47
CA GLY A 72 4.57 -13.63 3.58
C GLY A 72 4.05 -13.47 5.01
N LEU A 73 4.77 -14.02 5.99
CA LEU A 73 4.40 -13.90 7.41
C LEU A 73 4.46 -12.44 7.89
N ALA A 74 5.48 -11.69 7.45
CA ALA A 74 5.61 -10.26 7.75
C ALA A 74 4.44 -9.43 7.19
N MET A 75 3.90 -9.81 6.01
CA MET A 75 2.76 -9.16 5.37
C MET A 75 1.39 -9.63 5.88
N MET A 76 1.33 -10.71 6.66
CA MET A 76 0.07 -11.30 7.12
C MET A 76 -0.79 -10.30 7.92
N ASN A 77 -0.18 -9.55 8.84
CA ASN A 77 -0.89 -8.54 9.63
C ASN A 77 -1.41 -7.39 8.77
N VAL A 78 -0.65 -6.98 7.75
CA VAL A 78 -1.06 -5.92 6.81
C VAL A 78 -2.28 -6.40 6.02
N LEU A 79 -2.24 -7.62 5.48
CA LEU A 79 -3.36 -8.22 4.75
C LEU A 79 -4.63 -8.29 5.61
N ILE A 80 -4.52 -8.83 6.84
CA ILE A 80 -5.66 -8.93 7.77
C ILE A 80 -6.21 -7.54 8.09
N GLY A 81 -5.35 -6.55 8.35
CA GLY A 81 -5.75 -5.17 8.61
C GLY A 81 -6.48 -4.53 7.42
N SER A 82 -5.94 -4.70 6.21
CA SER A 82 -6.56 -4.20 4.98
C SER A 82 -7.92 -4.83 4.72
N LEU A 83 -8.06 -6.16 4.88
CA LEU A 83 -9.34 -6.85 4.74
C LEU A 83 -10.36 -6.36 5.78
N LYS A 84 -9.95 -6.25 7.05
CA LYS A 84 -10.82 -5.70 8.10
C LYS A 84 -11.32 -4.30 7.73
N SER A 85 -10.43 -3.41 7.30
CA SER A 85 -10.79 -2.05 6.89
C SER A 85 -11.69 -2.04 5.65
N ALA A 86 -11.44 -2.92 4.67
CA ALA A 86 -12.20 -2.97 3.43
C ALA A 86 -13.66 -3.38 3.64
N PHE A 87 -13.93 -4.26 4.61
CA PHE A 87 -15.28 -4.75 4.91
C PHE A 87 -15.94 -4.09 6.13
N ALA A 88 -15.23 -3.21 6.85
CA ALA A 88 -15.69 -2.64 8.13
C ALA A 88 -16.99 -1.83 8.03
N SER A 89 -17.18 -1.06 6.96
CA SER A 89 -18.34 -0.17 6.80
C SER A 89 -19.63 -0.92 6.45
N GLY A 90 -19.52 -2.19 6.03
CA GLY A 90 -20.63 -2.94 5.47
C GLY A 90 -21.15 -2.41 4.12
N LYS A 91 -20.50 -1.41 3.51
CA LYS A 91 -20.80 -0.87 2.19
C LYS A 91 -19.73 -1.29 1.19
N PHE A 92 -20.07 -1.35 -0.10
CA PHE A 92 -19.12 -1.65 -1.19
C PHE A 92 -18.38 -3.00 -1.04
N LYS A 93 -19.02 -4.01 -0.45
CA LYS A 93 -18.45 -5.33 -0.18
C LYS A 93 -18.14 -6.08 -1.47
N TYR A 94 -19.03 -6.03 -2.46
CA TYR A 94 -18.82 -6.73 -3.72
C TYR A 94 -17.68 -6.12 -4.51
N GLY A 95 -17.60 -4.77 -4.56
CA GLY A 95 -16.47 -4.09 -5.17
C GLY A 95 -15.14 -4.31 -4.44
N ALA A 96 -15.13 -4.28 -3.11
CA ALA A 96 -13.94 -4.57 -2.31
C ALA A 96 -13.42 -6.00 -2.55
N PHE A 97 -14.32 -6.99 -2.61
CA PHE A 97 -13.97 -8.38 -2.91
C PHE A 97 -13.46 -8.54 -4.35
N ALA A 98 -14.11 -7.91 -5.33
CA ALA A 98 -13.65 -7.92 -6.71
C ALA A 98 -12.25 -7.30 -6.87
N ALA A 99 -12.00 -6.16 -6.22
CA ALA A 99 -10.68 -5.52 -6.20
C ALA A 99 -9.61 -6.46 -5.62
N PHE A 100 -9.93 -7.15 -4.52
CA PHE A 100 -9.02 -8.14 -3.92
C PHE A 100 -8.70 -9.29 -4.88
N CYS A 101 -9.72 -9.90 -5.51
CA CYS A 101 -9.53 -10.99 -6.47
C CYS A 101 -8.67 -10.56 -7.66
N VAL A 102 -8.93 -9.37 -8.22
CA VAL A 102 -8.13 -8.84 -9.34
C VAL A 102 -6.70 -8.53 -8.88
N GLY A 103 -6.52 -7.95 -7.70
CA GLY A 103 -5.19 -7.69 -7.13
C GLY A 103 -4.36 -8.96 -6.98
N LEU A 104 -4.98 -10.08 -6.59
CA LEU A 104 -4.34 -11.39 -6.48
C LEU A 104 -4.09 -12.10 -7.82
N SER A 105 -4.83 -11.74 -8.87
CA SER A 105 -4.80 -12.47 -10.14
C SER A 105 -3.48 -12.38 -10.92
N GLY A 106 -2.63 -11.38 -10.62
CA GLY A 106 -1.41 -11.11 -11.38
C GLY A 106 -1.65 -10.62 -12.82
N VAL A 107 -2.90 -10.35 -13.20
CA VAL A 107 -3.25 -9.89 -14.55
C VAL A 107 -2.55 -8.58 -14.90
N THR A 108 -2.00 -8.53 -16.11
CA THR A 108 -1.43 -7.31 -16.71
C THR A 108 -2.12 -7.08 -18.04
N ILE A 109 -2.78 -5.93 -18.18
CA ILE A 109 -3.50 -5.53 -19.40
C ILE A 109 -2.92 -4.20 -19.86
N LEU A 110 -2.58 -4.08 -21.15
CA LEU A 110 -1.97 -2.87 -21.73
C LEU A 110 -0.66 -2.43 -21.04
N ASN A 111 0.16 -3.38 -20.58
CA ASN A 111 1.36 -3.12 -19.75
C ASN A 111 1.07 -2.44 -18.40
N VAL A 112 -0.20 -2.41 -17.96
CA VAL A 112 -0.61 -1.92 -16.65
C VAL A 112 -0.96 -3.10 -15.76
N GLY A 113 -0.30 -3.18 -14.60
CA GLY A 113 -0.43 -4.31 -13.67
C GLY A 113 -1.78 -4.34 -12.92
N CYS A 114 -2.00 -5.45 -12.21
CA CYS A 114 -3.26 -5.77 -11.54
C CYS A 114 -3.71 -4.74 -10.51
N ALA A 115 -2.80 -4.00 -9.86
CA ALA A 115 -3.15 -3.01 -8.84
C ALA A 115 -4.06 -1.89 -9.37
N PHE A 116 -3.81 -1.43 -10.61
CA PHE A 116 -4.67 -0.43 -11.26
C PHE A 116 -6.02 -1.04 -11.64
N TRP A 117 -6.00 -2.21 -12.26
CA TRP A 117 -7.22 -2.89 -12.70
C TRP A 117 -8.11 -3.33 -11.53
N ALA A 118 -7.51 -3.64 -10.37
CA ALA A 118 -8.23 -3.91 -9.14
C ALA A 118 -9.09 -2.73 -8.71
N LEU A 119 -8.57 -1.51 -8.80
CA LEU A 119 -9.35 -0.30 -8.52
C LEU A 119 -10.45 -0.09 -9.56
N VAL A 120 -10.11 -0.17 -10.85
CA VAL A 120 -11.08 0.05 -11.94
C VAL A 120 -12.24 -0.95 -11.84
N ILE A 121 -11.93 -2.24 -11.74
CA ILE A 121 -12.94 -3.31 -11.67
C ILE A 121 -13.68 -3.24 -10.34
N GLY A 122 -13.00 -3.01 -9.22
CA GLY A 122 -13.65 -2.87 -7.93
C GLY A 122 -14.68 -1.74 -7.92
N VAL A 123 -14.34 -0.58 -8.46
CA VAL A 123 -15.26 0.57 -8.57
C VAL A 123 -16.39 0.26 -9.55
N ALA A 124 -16.10 -0.35 -10.71
CA ALA A 124 -17.12 -0.75 -11.67
C ALA A 124 -18.14 -1.73 -11.07
N VAL A 125 -17.67 -2.76 -10.35
CA VAL A 125 -18.52 -3.72 -9.64
C VAL A 125 -19.34 -3.03 -8.57
N SER A 126 -18.74 -2.15 -7.76
CA SER A 126 -19.51 -1.34 -6.80
C SER A 126 -20.62 -0.55 -7.50
N MET A 127 -20.32 0.14 -8.61
CA MET A 127 -21.31 0.97 -9.32
C MET A 127 -22.51 0.16 -9.82
N ILE A 128 -22.27 -1.07 -10.29
CA ILE A 128 -23.30 -1.95 -10.85
C ILE A 128 -24.08 -2.67 -9.75
N CYS A 129 -23.40 -3.24 -8.75
CA CYS A 129 -24.00 -4.12 -7.76
C CYS A 129 -24.43 -3.39 -6.48
N GLU A 130 -23.84 -2.23 -6.19
CA GLU A 130 -23.92 -1.54 -4.90
C GLU A 130 -24.29 -0.06 -5.09
N THR A 131 -25.06 0.26 -6.12
CA THR A 131 -25.47 1.63 -6.47
C THR A 131 -26.18 2.36 -5.32
N LYS A 132 -26.83 1.63 -4.41
CA LYS A 132 -27.49 2.17 -3.21
C LYS A 132 -26.49 2.73 -2.19
N ASP A 133 -25.29 2.16 -2.10
CA ASP A 133 -24.27 2.58 -1.13
C ASP A 133 -23.62 3.91 -1.50
N PHE A 134 -23.72 4.32 -2.77
CA PHE A 134 -23.28 5.63 -3.27
C PHE A 134 -24.19 6.78 -2.87
N LYS A 135 -25.44 6.50 -2.47
CA LYS A 135 -26.32 7.55 -1.97
C LYS A 135 -25.84 7.93 -0.56
N VAL A 136 -25.40 9.17 -0.43
CA VAL A 136 -25.09 9.77 0.87
C VAL A 136 -26.37 9.66 1.71
N ALA A 137 -26.26 9.15 2.94
CA ALA A 137 -27.39 9.14 3.85
C ALA A 137 -27.81 10.60 4.09
N ASP A 138 -29.04 10.94 3.73
CA ASP A 138 -29.72 12.15 4.23
C ASP A 138 -29.76 12.13 5.76
#